data_AF-A0A6L5EV57-F1
#
_entry.id   AF-A0A6L5EV57-F1
#
_cell.length_a   1.000
_cell.length_b   1.000
_cell.length_c   1.000
_cell.angle_alpha   90.00
_cell.angle_beta   90.00
_cell.angle_gamma   90.00
#
_symmetry.space_group_name_H-M   'P 1'
#
loop_
_entity.id
_entity.type
_entity.pdbx_description
1 polymer ?
#
loop_
_entity_poly.entity_id
_entity_poly.type
_entity_poly.pdbx_seq_one_letter_code
_entity_poly.pdbx_strand_id
1 'polypeptide(L)'
;MRFAMLAPCHEARSLTPALADFDPGIELMVLPTRHDHRVPRGATGLLDHMLDELAWYGPWDGALVVLDHTAPDTGCLSDARQLADRARRILGPGIPVGTLDDARDDIAAQLSDGLTVLQRLRTMATGT
;
A
#
# COMPACT_ATOMS: atom_id res chain seq x y z
N MET A 1 6.45 14.06 -2.25
CA MET A 1 5.10 13.46 -2.32
C MET A 1 5.04 12.33 -1.32
N ARG A 2 3.90 12.12 -0.68
CA ARG A 2 3.75 11.18 0.44
C ARG A 2 2.76 10.08 0.07
N PHE A 3 3.23 8.84 0.00
CA PHE A 3 2.45 7.68 -0.41
C PHE A 3 2.30 6.69 0.74
N ALA A 4 1.12 6.07 0.84
CA ALA A 4 0.88 4.96 1.75
C ALA A 4 1.07 3.63 1.02
N MET A 5 1.66 2.64 1.69
CA MET A 5 1.68 1.25 1.23
C MET A 5 0.95 0.37 2.24
N LEU A 6 -0.07 -0.32 1.79
CA LEU A 6 -0.87 -1.23 2.59
C LEU A 6 -0.51 -2.66 2.18
N ALA A 7 0.18 -3.39 3.06
CA ALA A 7 0.65 -4.75 2.78
C ALA A 7 0.07 -5.74 3.80
N PRO A 8 -1.21 -6.16 3.65
CA PRO A 8 -1.92 -6.95 4.66
C PRO A 8 -1.32 -8.34 4.92
N CYS A 9 -0.50 -8.84 3.99
CA CYS A 9 0.07 -10.19 4.04
C CYS A 9 1.60 -10.21 4.13
N HIS A 10 2.26 -9.04 4.11
CA HIS A 10 3.72 -8.93 4.26
C HIS A 10 4.13 -8.36 5.62
N GLU A 11 5.33 -8.72 6.05
CA GLU A 11 6.01 -8.01 7.13
C GLU A 11 6.71 -6.77 6.56
N ALA A 12 6.61 -5.63 7.24
CA ALA A 12 7.22 -4.37 6.78
C ALA A 12 8.73 -4.50 6.47
N ARG A 13 9.43 -5.42 7.15
CA ARG A 13 10.86 -5.72 6.91
C ARG A 13 11.14 -6.32 5.54
N SER A 14 10.22 -7.13 4.99
CA SER A 14 10.36 -7.74 3.67
C SER A 14 10.28 -6.71 2.54
N LEU A 15 9.70 -5.54 2.81
CA LEU A 15 9.53 -4.45 1.85
C LEU A 15 10.61 -3.36 2.00
N THR A 16 11.45 -3.43 3.04
CA THR A 16 12.50 -2.44 3.32
C THR A 16 13.58 -2.33 2.23
N PRO A 17 14.06 -3.43 1.61
CA PRO A 17 15.04 -3.33 0.53
C PRO A 17 14.50 -2.56 -0.68
N ALA A 18 13.24 -2.78 -1.05
CA ALA A 18 12.61 -2.08 -2.16
C ALA A 18 12.45 -0.57 -1.91
N LEU A 19 12.34 -0.15 -0.65
CA LEU A 19 12.20 1.26 -0.26
C LEU A 19 13.47 2.09 -0.46
N ALA A 20 14.65 1.46 -0.47
CA ALA A 20 15.93 2.16 -0.54
C ALA A 20 16.24 2.73 -1.94
N ASP A 21 15.55 2.28 -2.98
CA ASP A 21 15.83 2.61 -4.38
C ASP A 21 14.96 3.74 -4.94
N PHE A 22 14.14 4.39 -4.12
CA PHE A 22 13.21 5.44 -4.58
C PHE A 22 13.83 6.83 -4.66
N ASP A 23 13.25 7.65 -5.52
CA ASP A 23 13.57 9.07 -5.67
C ASP A 23 13.50 9.78 -4.30
N PRO A 24 14.53 10.56 -3.91
CA PRO A 24 14.57 11.26 -2.62
C PRO A 24 13.40 12.23 -2.38
N GLY A 25 12.62 12.59 -3.42
CA GLY A 25 11.39 13.39 -3.29
C GLY A 25 10.12 12.61 -2.89
N ILE A 26 10.20 11.28 -2.77
CA ILE A 26 9.08 10.39 -2.45
C ILE A 26 9.24 9.87 -1.02
N GLU A 27 8.26 10.16 -0.17
CA GLU A 27 8.12 9.53 1.14
C GLU A 27 7.11 8.38 1.02
N LEU A 28 7.52 7.15 1.32
CA LEU A 28 6.67 5.97 1.29
C LEU A 28 6.55 5.39 2.71
N MET A 29 5.33 5.38 3.24
CA MET A 29 5.02 4.86 4.58
C MET A 29 4.28 3.53 4.46
N VAL A 30 4.84 2.48 5.05
CA VAL A 30 4.18 1.16 5.13
C VAL A 30 3.23 1.13 6.31
N LEU A 31 1.98 0.73 6.05
CA LEU A 31 0.91 0.58 7.01
C LEU A 31 0.56 -0.92 7.19
N PRO A 32 0.27 -1.37 8.42
CA PRO A 32 0.32 -0.57 9.64
C PRO A 32 1.78 -0.26 10.05
N THR A 33 1.99 0.93 10.61
CA THR A 33 3.31 1.40 11.07
C THR A 33 3.83 0.61 12.27
N ARG A 34 2.92 -0.02 13.02
CA ARG A 34 3.24 -0.95 14.11
C ARG A 34 2.62 -2.31 13.79
N HIS A 35 3.44 -3.24 13.31
CA HIS A 35 3.08 -4.66 13.36
C HIS A 35 3.10 -5.11 14.81
N ASP A 36 1.93 -5.23 15.44
CA ASP A 36 1.82 -6.06 16.63
C ASP A 36 1.95 -7.51 16.17
N HIS A 37 3.10 -8.14 16.42
CA HIS A 37 3.39 -9.54 16.10
C HIS A 37 2.38 -10.54 16.70
N ARG A 38 1.45 -10.06 17.54
CA ARG A 38 0.37 -10.83 18.14
C ARG A 38 -0.89 -10.93 17.27
N VAL A 39 -1.02 -10.12 16.22
CA VAL A 39 -2.17 -10.18 15.31
C VAL A 39 -1.86 -11.18 14.19
N PRO A 40 -2.59 -12.31 14.08
CA PRO A 40 -2.39 -13.27 13.01
C PRO A 40 -2.55 -12.62 11.63
N ARG A 41 -1.77 -13.08 10.64
CA ARG A 41 -1.98 -12.72 9.23
C ARG A 41 -3.44 -13.03 8.85
N GLY A 42 -4.12 -12.10 8.19
CA GLY A 42 -5.54 -12.26 7.82
C GLY A 42 -6.53 -12.13 8.98
N ALA A 43 -6.11 -11.68 10.17
CA ALA A 43 -7.04 -11.37 11.24
C ALA A 43 -7.92 -10.16 10.87
N THR A 44 -9.22 -10.26 11.10
CA THR A 44 -10.24 -9.27 10.76
C THR A 44 -9.96 -7.86 11.31
N GLY A 45 -9.21 -7.74 12.42
CA GLY A 45 -8.82 -6.44 12.98
C GLY A 45 -7.61 -5.75 12.33
N LEU A 46 -6.79 -6.48 11.55
CA LEU A 46 -5.59 -5.91 10.93
C LEU A 46 -5.95 -4.93 9.81
N LEU A 47 -6.91 -5.30 8.96
CA LEU A 47 -7.34 -4.47 7.83
C LEU A 47 -7.97 -3.17 8.29
N ASP A 48 -8.83 -3.24 9.32
CA ASP A 48 -9.47 -2.04 9.88
C ASP A 48 -8.42 -1.14 10.54
N HIS A 49 -7.44 -1.71 11.26
CA HIS A 49 -6.34 -0.94 11.82
C HIS A 49 -5.48 -0.23 10.75
N MET A 50 -5.19 -0.90 9.63
CA MET A 50 -4.49 -0.29 8.50
C MET A 50 -5.27 0.89 7.89
N LEU A 51 -6.59 0.76 7.79
CA LEU A 51 -7.47 1.81 7.28
C LEU A 51 -7.59 2.99 8.26
N ASP A 52 -7.61 2.72 9.56
CA ASP A 52 -7.57 3.75 10.60
C ASP A 52 -6.27 4.54 10.54
N GLU A 53 -5.13 3.86 10.39
CA GLU A 53 -3.84 4.53 10.21
C GLU A 53 -3.77 5.32 8.89
N LEU A 54 -4.34 4.79 7.81
CA LEU A 54 -4.44 5.50 6.53
C LEU A 54 -5.23 6.80 6.70
N ALA A 55 -6.34 6.77 7.43
CA ALA A 55 -7.13 7.96 7.71
C ALA A 55 -6.38 8.94 8.64
N TRP A 56 -5.64 8.42 9.62
CA TRP A 56 -5.01 9.22 10.67
C TRP A 56 -3.72 9.92 10.22
N TYR A 57 -2.85 9.24 9.45
CA TYR A 57 -1.52 9.74 9.10
C TYR A 57 -1.46 10.55 7.81
N GLY A 58 -2.60 10.78 7.14
CA GLY A 58 -2.67 11.67 5.98
C GLY A 58 -2.19 13.11 6.30
N PRO A 59 -2.04 13.97 5.28
CA PRO A 59 -2.49 13.80 3.90
C PRO A 59 -1.60 12.89 3.05
N TRP A 60 -2.20 12.29 2.01
CA TRP A 60 -1.55 11.39 1.07
C TRP A 60 -1.67 11.89 -0.37
N ASP A 61 -0.65 11.61 -1.17
CA ASP A 61 -0.61 11.83 -2.62
C ASP A 61 -1.02 10.60 -3.42
N GLY A 62 -1.09 9.44 -2.77
CA GLY A 62 -1.56 8.18 -3.33
C GLY A 62 -1.38 7.01 -2.37
N ALA A 63 -1.95 5.86 -2.70
CA ALA A 63 -1.74 4.62 -1.95
C ALA A 63 -1.51 3.42 -2.87
N LEU A 64 -0.68 2.48 -2.41
CA LEU A 64 -0.45 1.18 -3.04
C LEU A 64 -0.94 0.08 -2.10
N VAL A 65 -1.68 -0.88 -2.62
CA VAL A 65 -2.07 -2.08 -1.89
C VAL A 65 -1.34 -3.29 -2.46
N VAL A 66 -0.56 -3.97 -1.65
CA VAL A 66 0.16 -5.17 -2.06
C VAL A 66 -0.78 -6.38 -2.00
N LEU A 67 -0.87 -7.09 -3.11
CA LEU A 67 -1.62 -8.32 -3.29
C LEU A 67 -0.60 -9.48 -3.23
N ASP A 68 -0.70 -10.32 -2.21
CA ASP A 68 0.11 -11.54 -2.13
C ASP A 68 -0.70 -12.72 -2.67
N HIS A 69 -0.26 -13.24 -3.83
CA HIS A 69 -0.87 -14.39 -4.49
C HIS A 69 -0.21 -15.72 -4.10
N THR A 70 0.90 -15.65 -3.40
CA THR A 70 1.68 -16.81 -2.93
C THR A 70 1.25 -17.25 -1.54
N ALA A 71 0.52 -16.39 -0.82
CA ALA A 71 -0.11 -16.73 0.43
C ALA A 71 -0.95 -18.02 0.27
N PRO A 72 -0.70 -19.06 1.07
CA PRO A 72 -1.41 -20.35 0.98
C PRO A 72 -2.91 -20.24 1.33
N ASP A 73 -3.33 -19.08 1.83
CA ASP A 73 -4.70 -18.76 2.19
C ASP A 73 -5.34 -17.82 1.16
N THR A 74 -6.39 -18.30 0.50
CA THR A 74 -7.22 -17.54 -0.45
C THR A 74 -7.90 -16.30 0.16
N GLY A 75 -7.93 -16.18 1.49
CA GLY A 75 -8.42 -14.99 2.20
C GLY A 75 -7.60 -13.74 1.90
N CYS A 76 -6.26 -13.86 1.80
CA CYS A 76 -5.35 -12.72 1.65
C CYS A 76 -5.65 -11.88 0.39
N LEU A 77 -5.85 -12.51 -0.76
CA LEU A 77 -6.14 -11.80 -2.01
C LEU A 77 -7.51 -11.09 -1.97
N SER A 78 -8.49 -11.75 -1.37
CA SER A 78 -9.85 -11.22 -1.18
C SER A 78 -9.84 -10.01 -0.26
N ASP A 79 -9.03 -10.07 0.80
CA ASP A 79 -8.85 -9.02 1.79
C ASP A 79 -8.10 -7.82 1.22
N ALA A 80 -7.04 -8.05 0.44
CA ALA A 80 -6.28 -6.97 -0.18
C ALA A 80 -7.11 -6.22 -1.24
N ARG A 81 -7.97 -6.92 -2.00
CA ARG A 81 -8.94 -6.27 -2.90
C ARG A 81 -9.96 -5.41 -2.14
N GLN A 82 -10.54 -5.95 -1.06
CA GLN A 82 -11.45 -5.19 -0.20
C GLN A 82 -10.75 -3.98 0.43
N LEU A 83 -9.47 -4.12 0.80
CA LEU A 83 -8.66 -3.04 1.36
C LEU A 83 -8.45 -1.92 0.35
N ALA A 84 -8.17 -2.22 -0.91
CA ALA A 84 -8.04 -1.22 -1.97
C ALA A 84 -9.34 -0.42 -2.18
N ASP A 85 -10.50 -1.08 -2.20
CA ASP A 85 -11.80 -0.41 -2.35
C ASP A 85 -12.17 0.44 -1.14
N ARG A 86 -11.80 0.01 0.07
CA ARG A 86 -11.95 0.80 1.30
C ARG A 86 -11.00 2.00 1.30
N ALA A 87 -9.74 1.82 0.92
CA ALA A 87 -8.75 2.89 0.83
C ALA A 87 -9.19 3.99 -0.16
N ARG A 88 -9.72 3.61 -1.34
CA ARG A 88 -10.29 4.57 -2.31
C ARG A 88 -11.39 5.44 -1.70
N ARG A 89 -12.25 4.85 -0.87
CA ARG A 89 -13.33 5.60 -0.20
C ARG A 89 -12.79 6.57 0.85
N ILE A 90 -11.76 6.18 1.60
CA ILE A 90 -11.12 7.03 2.62
C ILE A 90 -10.39 8.22 1.98
N LEU A 91 -9.61 7.95 0.92
CA LEU A 91 -8.75 8.96 0.30
C LEU A 91 -9.51 9.88 -0.66
N GLY A 92 -10.67 9.44 -1.15
CA GLY A 92 -11.51 10.19 -2.08
C GLY A 92 -11.02 10.16 -3.53
N PRO A 93 -11.81 10.67 -4.48
CA PRO A 93 -11.58 10.50 -5.91
C PRO A 93 -10.36 11.24 -6.48
N GLY A 94 -9.80 12.20 -5.74
CA GLY A 94 -8.64 12.98 -6.16
C GLY A 94 -7.28 12.36 -5.82
N ILE A 95 -7.27 11.24 -5.10
CA ILE A 95 -6.07 10.55 -4.65
C ILE A 95 -6.03 9.16 -5.29
N PRO A 96 -5.02 8.85 -6.14
CA PRO A 96 -4.97 7.59 -6.84
C PRO A 96 -4.61 6.42 -5.89
N VAL A 97 -5.26 5.27 -6.09
CA VAL A 97 -5.03 4.03 -5.32
C VAL A 97 -4.75 2.88 -6.28
N GLY A 98 -3.50 2.41 -6.27
CA GLY A 98 -3.00 1.30 -7.08
C GLY A 98 -2.92 -0.01 -6.30
N THR A 99 -2.77 -1.11 -7.04
CA THR A 99 -2.51 -2.45 -6.49
C THR A 99 -1.24 -3.02 -7.11
N LEU A 100 -0.44 -3.72 -6.33
CA LEU A 100 0.78 -4.40 -6.77
C LEU A 100 0.67 -5.89 -6.52
N ASP A 101 1.20 -6.69 -7.44
CA ASP A 101 1.06 -8.15 -7.42
C ASP A 101 2.42 -8.78 -7.05
N ASP A 102 2.52 -9.36 -5.86
CA ASP A 102 3.75 -9.99 -5.37
C ASP A 102 4.03 -11.36 -6.01
N ALA A 103 3.23 -11.82 -6.98
CA ALA A 103 3.51 -13.07 -7.69
C ALA A 103 4.72 -12.99 -8.63
N ARG A 104 5.32 -11.81 -8.83
CA ARG A 104 6.48 -11.64 -9.71
C ARG A 104 7.75 -11.57 -8.87
N ASP A 105 8.81 -12.21 -9.35
CA ASP A 105 10.14 -12.26 -8.72
C ASP A 105 10.83 -10.88 -8.50
N ASP A 106 10.17 -9.76 -8.85
CA ASP A 106 10.71 -8.41 -8.71
C ASP A 106 9.64 -7.41 -8.22
N ILE A 107 9.37 -7.44 -6.91
CA ILE A 107 8.49 -6.48 -6.24
C ILE A 107 9.06 -5.05 -6.24
N ALA A 108 10.37 -4.88 -6.27
CA ALA A 108 11.03 -3.58 -6.24
C ALA A 108 10.77 -2.78 -7.52
N ALA A 109 10.92 -3.42 -8.69
CA ALA A 109 10.58 -2.81 -9.97
C ALA A 109 9.09 -2.41 -10.04
N GLN A 110 8.20 -3.30 -9.58
CA GLN A 110 6.77 -3.03 -9.55
C GLN A 110 6.38 -1.86 -8.65
N LEU A 111 7.01 -1.77 -7.47
CA LEU A 111 6.81 -0.64 -6.56
C LEU A 111 7.25 0.67 -7.21
N SER A 112 8.40 0.68 -7.90
CA SER A 112 8.91 1.86 -8.61
C SER A 112 7.97 2.32 -9.73
N ASP A 113 7.52 1.38 -10.57
CA ASP A 113 6.56 1.66 -11.63
C ASP A 113 5.23 2.15 -11.06
N GLY A 114 4.73 1.49 -10.01
CA GLY A 114 3.49 1.85 -9.33
C GLY A 114 3.53 3.28 -8.77
N LEU A 115 4.60 3.63 -8.04
CA LEU A 115 4.79 4.98 -7.51
C LEU A 115 4.92 6.03 -8.63
N THR A 116 5.65 5.71 -9.69
CA THR A 116 5.78 6.60 -10.86
C THR A 116 4.42 6.89 -11.49
N VAL A 117 3.58 5.88 -11.65
CA VAL A 117 2.22 6.03 -12.17
C VAL A 117 1.36 6.86 -11.21
N LEU A 118 1.38 6.56 -9.91
CA LEU A 118 0.62 7.33 -8.91
C LEU A 118 1.04 8.80 -8.88
N GLN A 119 2.34 9.08 -8.92
CA GLN A 119 2.89 10.43 -9.01
C GLN A 119 2.36 11.16 -10.24
N ARG A 120 2.42 10.54 -11.43
CA ARG A 120 1.89 11.15 -12.67
C ARG A 120 0.40 11.42 -12.57
N LEU A 121 -0.39 10.47 -12.04
CA LEU A 121 -1.83 10.65 -11.84
C LEU A 121 -2.13 11.79 -10.88
N ARG A 122 -1.38 11.90 -9.78
CA ARG A 122 -1.53 12.98 -8.80
C ARG A 122 -1.21 14.33 -9.42
N THR A 123 -0.08 14.47 -10.11
CA THR A 123 0.31 15.70 -10.81
C THR A 123 -0.74 16.14 -11.82
N MET A 124 -1.28 15.22 -12.62
CA MET A 124 -2.36 15.52 -13.57
C MET A 124 -3.64 15.99 -12.87
N ALA A 125 -3.99 15.38 -11.73
CA ALA A 125 -5.17 15.77 -10.95
C ALA A 125 -5.02 17.14 -10.28
N THR A 126 -3.80 17.55 -9.92
CA THR A 126 -3.53 18.85 -9.29
C THR A 126 -3.24 19.99 -10.26
N GLY A 127 -3.10 19.72 -11.56
CA GLY A 127 -2.96 20.74 -12.62
C GLY A 127 -1.64 21.53 -12.59
N THR A 128 -0.61 20.96 -11.96
CA THR A 128 0.76 21.51 -11.91
C THR A 128 1.64 20.96 -13.01
#